data_AF-A0A937GSG0-F1
#
_entry.id   AF-A0A937GSG0-F1
#
_cell.length_a   1.000
_cell.length_b   1.000
_cell.length_c   1.000
_cell.angle_alpha   90.00
_cell.angle_beta   90.00
_cell.angle_gamma   90.00
#
_symmetry.space_group_name_H-M   'P 1'
#
loop_
_entity.id
_entity.type
_entity.pdbx_description
1 polymer ?
#
loop_
_entity_poly.entity_id
_entity_poly.type
_entity_poly.pdbx_seq_one_letter_code
_entity_poly.pdbx_strand_id
1 'polypeptide(L)'
;LRVIEMNFLPDVYVNCEQCNGKRFNRETLEIRYKGKTISDVLEMTINEAVAFFEAIPKIYRKLKTIQDVGLGYITLGQQSTTLSGGEAQRVKLATELSKRDTGNTFYILDEPTTGLHFEDIRILMEVIHKLVDRGNTVLIIEHNLDVIKLADYIIDIGPEGGKKGGTIVAQGTPEQLIKSKSSYTGHYLKEVL
;
A
#
# COMPACT_ATOMS: atom_id res chain seq x y z
N LEU A 1 1.78 -14.30 20.91
CA LEU A 1 0.57 -15.15 21.00
C LEU A 1 1.01 -16.59 21.17
N ARG A 2 0.21 -17.43 21.84
CA ARG A 2 0.39 -18.87 21.88
C ARG A 2 -0.62 -19.49 20.91
N VAL A 3 -0.16 -20.40 20.07
CA VAL A 3 -1.02 -21.15 19.14
C VAL A 3 -1.60 -22.33 19.90
N ILE A 4 -2.92 -22.50 19.84
CA ILE A 4 -3.61 -23.71 20.25
C ILE A 4 -3.99 -24.44 18.97
N GLU A 5 -3.30 -25.54 18.70
CA GLU A 5 -3.58 -26.40 17.54
C GLU A 5 -4.94 -27.06 17.70
N MET A 6 -5.75 -26.97 16.65
CA MET A 6 -7.09 -27.55 16.61
C MET A 6 -7.13 -28.61 15.50
N ASN A 7 -7.50 -29.85 15.84
CA ASN A 7 -7.43 -30.97 14.90
C ASN A 7 -8.33 -30.82 13.64
N PHE A 8 -9.39 -30.02 13.73
CA PHE A 8 -10.42 -29.92 12.68
C PHE A 8 -10.88 -28.48 12.41
N LEU A 9 -10.35 -27.50 13.15
CA LEU A 9 -10.70 -26.08 13.04
C LEU A 9 -9.43 -25.27 12.81
N PRO A 10 -9.53 -24.03 12.30
CA PRO A 10 -8.39 -23.13 12.25
C PRO A 10 -7.79 -22.93 13.64
N ASP A 11 -6.45 -22.88 13.70
CA ASP A 11 -5.74 -22.67 14.96
C ASP A 11 -6.17 -21.38 15.65
N VAL A 12 -6.26 -21.45 16.98
CA VAL A 12 -6.67 -20.31 17.79
C VAL A 12 -5.46 -19.70 18.46
N TYR A 13 -5.33 -18.38 18.34
CA TYR A 13 -4.26 -17.63 18.98
C TYR A 13 -4.74 -17.01 20.28
N VAL A 14 -4.12 -17.38 21.40
CA VAL A 14 -4.40 -16.81 22.72
C VAL A 14 -3.24 -15.95 23.22
N ASN A 15 -3.55 -15.01 24.12
CA ASN A 15 -2.52 -14.22 24.78
C ASN A 15 -1.59 -15.14 25.59
N CYS A 16 -0.29 -14.84 25.52
CA CYS A 16 0.70 -15.58 26.30
C CYS A 16 0.58 -15.17 27.77
N GLU A 17 0.38 -16.12 28.67
CA GLU A 17 0.21 -15.87 30.10
C GLU A 17 1.47 -15.31 30.78
N GLN A 18 2.67 -15.57 30.23
CA GLN A 18 3.93 -15.10 30.80
C GLN A 18 4.21 -13.62 30.52
N CYS A 19 4.03 -13.18 29.27
CA CYS A 19 4.30 -11.80 28.87
C CYS A 19 3.03 -10.95 28.70
N ASN A 20 1.85 -11.55 28.88
CA ASN A 20 0.53 -10.95 28.66
C ASN A 20 0.42 -10.20 27.32
N GLY A 21 0.98 -10.77 26.25
CA GLY A 21 0.97 -10.17 24.91
C GLY A 21 2.09 -9.16 24.62
N LYS A 22 2.89 -8.75 25.62
CA LYS A 22 3.96 -7.75 25.48
C LYS A 22 5.19 -8.23 24.69
N ARG A 23 5.31 -9.53 24.40
CA ARG A 23 6.39 -10.15 23.59
C ARG A 23 7.80 -10.14 24.20
N PHE A 24 8.01 -9.45 25.31
CA PHE A 24 9.31 -9.34 26.00
C PHE A 24 9.24 -9.83 27.45
N ASN A 25 10.38 -10.21 28.02
CA ASN A 25 10.53 -10.55 29.44
C ASN A 25 10.49 -9.29 30.33
N ARG A 26 10.40 -9.49 31.65
CA ARG A 26 10.22 -8.39 32.60
C ARG A 26 11.42 -7.43 32.59
N GLU A 27 12.63 -7.98 32.56
CA GLU A 27 13.89 -7.24 32.59
C GLU A 27 14.00 -6.28 31.39
N THR A 28 13.59 -6.72 30.19
CA THR A 28 13.58 -5.86 29.00
C THR A 28 12.57 -4.72 29.12
N LEU A 29 11.43 -4.96 29.77
CA LEU A 29 10.36 -3.97 29.95
C LEU A 29 10.67 -2.94 31.05
N GLU A 30 11.76 -3.09 31.79
CA GLU A 30 12.24 -2.08 32.75
C GLU A 30 12.93 -0.90 32.03
N ILE A 31 13.47 -1.12 30.83
CA ILE A 31 14.14 -0.09 30.04
C ILE A 31 13.11 0.84 29.38
N ARG A 32 13.30 2.16 29.56
CA ARG A 32 12.39 3.18 29.07
C ARG A 32 13.11 4.23 28.23
N TYR A 33 12.48 4.63 27.13
CA TYR A 33 12.84 5.80 26.35
C TYR A 33 11.68 6.80 26.39
N LYS A 34 11.94 8.04 26.83
CA LYS A 34 10.90 9.06 27.07
C LYS A 34 9.70 8.52 27.88
N GLY A 35 9.97 7.69 28.90
CA GLY A 35 8.97 7.08 29.77
C GLY A 35 8.25 5.83 29.19
N LYS A 36 8.49 5.47 27.92
CA LYS A 36 7.84 4.35 27.23
C LYS A 36 8.78 3.15 27.10
N THR A 37 8.24 1.95 27.34
CA THR A 37 8.93 0.67 27.09
C THR A 37 8.85 0.29 25.61
N ILE A 38 9.60 -0.73 25.17
CA ILE A 38 9.52 -1.21 23.78
C ILE A 38 8.12 -1.76 23.41
N SER A 39 7.39 -2.35 24.38
CA SER A 39 6.00 -2.78 24.15
C SER A 39 5.10 -1.58 23.91
N ASP A 40 5.23 -0.53 24.74
CA ASP A 40 4.43 0.69 24.60
C ASP A 40 4.69 1.37 23.25
N VAL A 41 5.94 1.32 22.76
CA VAL A 41 6.30 1.84 21.42
C VAL A 41 5.64 1.01 20.32
N LEU A 42 5.65 -0.32 20.41
CA LEU A 42 4.98 -1.18 19.42
C LEU A 42 3.46 -1.03 19.43
N GLU A 43 2.87 -0.58 20.52
CA GLU A 43 1.43 -0.30 20.62
C GLU A 43 1.04 1.09 20.09
N MET A 44 2.01 1.98 19.83
CA MET A 44 1.73 3.29 19.22
C MET A 44 1.22 3.12 17.80
N THR A 45 0.24 3.95 17.44
CA THR A 45 -0.12 4.20 16.04
C THR A 45 1.05 4.83 15.30
N ILE A 46 1.07 4.71 13.97
CA ILE A 46 2.07 5.40 13.14
C ILE A 46 2.02 6.92 13.38
N ASN A 47 0.84 7.52 13.52
CA ASN A 47 0.69 8.95 13.82
C ASN A 47 1.38 9.35 15.13
N GLU A 48 1.17 8.59 16.21
CA GLU A 48 1.83 8.84 17.50
C GLU A 48 3.34 8.61 17.40
N ALA A 49 3.76 7.55 16.72
CA ALA A 49 5.16 7.20 16.57
C ALA A 49 5.95 8.25 15.75
N VAL A 50 5.33 8.83 14.72
CA VAL A 50 5.92 9.94 13.93
C VAL A 50 6.26 11.12 14.84
N ALA A 51 5.32 11.55 15.68
CA ALA A 51 5.55 12.63 16.64
C ALA A 51 6.59 12.24 17.71
N PHE A 52 6.51 11.01 18.22
CA PHE A 52 7.40 10.52 19.28
C PHE A 52 8.88 10.45 18.83
N PHE A 53 9.12 10.07 17.58
CA PHE A 53 10.45 9.89 16.99
C PHE A 53 10.93 11.04 16.09
N GLU A 54 10.27 12.19 16.11
CA GLU A 54 10.63 13.36 15.29
C GLU A 54 12.12 13.75 15.42
N ALA A 55 12.67 13.71 16.63
CA ALA A 55 14.06 14.01 16.91
C ALA A 55 15.07 12.94 16.43
N ILE A 56 14.61 11.82 15.87
CA ILE A 56 15.46 10.72 15.34
C ILE A 56 15.23 10.59 13.83
N PRO A 57 15.99 11.33 12.99
CA PRO A 57 15.70 11.45 11.56
C PRO A 57 15.62 10.11 10.80
N LYS A 58 16.43 9.12 11.19
CA LYS A 58 16.44 7.79 10.56
C LYS A 58 15.14 7.02 10.77
N ILE A 59 14.52 7.16 11.94
CA ILE A 59 13.24 6.51 12.26
C ILE A 59 12.10 7.35 11.70
N TYR A 60 12.12 8.66 11.98
CA TYR A 60 11.12 9.61 11.52
C TYR A 60 10.81 9.48 10.02
N ARG A 61 11.83 9.44 9.16
CA ARG A 61 11.63 9.32 7.69
C ARG A 61 10.84 8.07 7.29
N LYS A 62 11.14 6.92 7.91
CA LYS A 62 10.44 5.67 7.61
C LYS A 62 8.98 5.72 8.07
N LEU A 63 8.75 6.21 9.28
CA LEU A 63 7.40 6.36 9.83
C LEU A 63 6.57 7.37 9.05
N LYS A 64 7.19 8.49 8.67
CA LYS A 64 6.55 9.53 7.86
C LYS A 64 6.11 8.99 6.51
N THR A 65 6.91 8.12 5.90
CA THR A 65 6.54 7.48 4.63
C THR A 65 5.31 6.57 4.79
N ILE A 66 5.22 5.81 5.88
CA ILE A 66 4.03 4.98 6.19
C ILE A 66 2.81 5.86 6.47
N GLN A 67 3.00 6.99 7.16
CA GLN A 67 1.93 7.98 7.37
C GLN A 67 1.44 8.58 6.03
N ASP A 68 2.37 8.94 5.14
CA ASP A 68 2.06 9.59 3.87
C ASP A 68 1.33 8.69 2.87
N VAL A 69 1.40 7.36 3.05
CA VAL A 69 0.56 6.41 2.30
C VAL A 69 -0.81 6.15 2.94
N GLY A 70 -1.19 6.93 3.96
CA GLY A 70 -2.50 6.85 4.62
C GLY A 70 -2.60 5.82 5.74
N LEU A 71 -1.50 5.18 6.14
CA LEU A 71 -1.48 4.17 7.20
C LEU A 71 -1.17 4.79 8.58
N GLY A 72 -1.64 6.01 8.85
CA GLY A 72 -1.40 6.69 10.12
C GLY A 72 -2.04 5.99 11.34
N TYR A 73 -3.11 5.23 11.09
CA TYR A 73 -3.96 4.63 12.13
C TYR A 73 -3.51 3.24 12.59
N ILE A 74 -2.70 2.51 11.81
CA ILE A 74 -2.20 1.19 12.21
C ILE A 74 -1.15 1.32 13.31
N THR A 75 -1.00 0.29 14.15
CA THR A 75 0.04 0.27 15.18
C THR A 75 1.35 -0.30 14.65
N LEU A 76 2.49 0.13 15.20
CA LEU A 76 3.81 -0.35 14.81
C LEU A 76 3.98 -1.87 14.96
N GLY A 77 3.32 -2.44 15.96
CA GLY A 77 3.37 -3.85 16.30
C GLY A 77 2.23 -4.67 15.72
N GLN A 78 1.35 -4.09 14.89
CA GLN A 78 0.26 -4.82 14.25
C GLN A 78 0.80 -6.02 13.47
N GLN A 79 0.12 -7.16 13.60
CA GLN A 79 0.59 -8.39 12.95
C GLN A 79 0.30 -8.32 11.47
N SER A 80 1.28 -8.71 10.64
CA SER A 80 1.12 -8.68 9.18
C SER A 80 -0.05 -9.54 8.70
N THR A 81 -0.39 -10.60 9.44
CA THR A 81 -1.53 -11.49 9.15
C THR A 81 -2.89 -10.85 9.42
N THR A 82 -2.95 -9.75 10.16
CA THR A 82 -4.20 -9.04 10.47
C THR A 82 -4.36 -7.75 9.65
N LEU A 83 -3.44 -7.48 8.72
CA LEU A 83 -3.57 -6.37 7.78
C LEU A 83 -4.53 -6.76 6.65
N SER A 84 -5.35 -5.82 6.19
CA SER A 84 -6.10 -5.98 4.95
C SER A 84 -5.14 -6.04 3.75
N GLY A 85 -5.61 -6.58 2.62
CA GLY A 85 -4.81 -6.60 1.39
C GLY A 85 -4.33 -5.20 0.99
N GLY A 86 -5.21 -4.20 1.10
CA GLY A 86 -4.91 -2.80 0.83
C GLY A 86 -3.91 -2.17 1.80
N GLU A 87 -3.96 -2.55 3.07
CA GLU A 87 -2.96 -2.12 4.06
C GLU A 87 -1.58 -2.73 3.76
N ALA A 88 -1.53 -4.05 3.51
CA ALA A 88 -0.29 -4.74 3.18
C ALA A 88 0.38 -4.17 1.92
N GLN A 89 -0.42 -3.84 0.90
CA GLN A 89 0.06 -3.19 -0.31
C GLN A 89 0.64 -1.81 -0.05
N ARG A 90 -0.04 -0.98 0.74
CA ARG A 90 0.46 0.36 1.11
C ARG A 90 1.73 0.30 1.95
N VAL A 91 1.89 -0.69 2.84
CA VAL A 91 3.16 -0.92 3.56
C VAL A 91 4.30 -1.25 2.58
N LYS A 92 4.03 -2.06 1.56
CA LYS A 92 5.02 -2.38 0.51
C LYS A 92 5.41 -1.12 -0.27
N LEU A 93 4.45 -0.30 -0.67
CA LEU A 93 4.70 0.97 -1.37
C LEU A 93 5.48 1.97 -0.51
N ALA A 94 5.13 2.10 0.79
CA ALA A 94 5.86 2.93 1.72
C ALA A 94 7.33 2.48 1.87
N THR A 95 7.57 1.17 1.81
CA THR A 95 8.93 0.62 1.85
C THR A 95 9.74 1.08 0.65
N GLU A 96 9.16 1.04 -0.56
CA GLU A 96 9.82 1.52 -1.78
C GLU A 96 10.05 3.04 -1.78
N LEU A 97 9.06 3.82 -1.37
CA LEU A 97 9.16 5.28 -1.22
C LEU A 97 10.24 5.73 -0.22
N SER A 98 10.54 4.89 0.78
CA SER A 98 11.54 5.17 1.80
C SER A 98 12.98 4.94 1.31
N LYS A 99 13.15 4.25 0.18
CA LYS A 99 14.47 4.02 -0.43
C LYS A 99 14.97 5.31 -1.07
N ARG A 100 16.28 5.35 -1.30
CA ARG A 100 16.91 6.49 -1.96
C ARG A 100 16.50 6.47 -3.43
N ASP A 101 15.98 7.58 -3.91
CA ASP A 101 15.54 7.69 -5.30
C ASP A 101 16.72 7.52 -6.25
N THR A 102 16.56 6.64 -7.22
CA THR A 102 17.51 6.49 -8.33
C THR A 102 17.12 7.37 -9.52
N GLY A 103 15.88 7.86 -9.53
CA GLY A 103 15.27 8.60 -10.64
C GLY A 103 15.10 7.79 -11.92
N ASN A 104 15.39 6.49 -11.89
CA ASN A 104 15.42 5.59 -13.05
C ASN A 104 14.93 4.17 -12.65
N THR A 105 13.99 4.08 -11.69
CA THR A 105 13.38 2.79 -11.33
C THR A 105 12.09 2.59 -12.13
N PHE A 106 11.87 1.36 -12.61
CA PHE A 106 10.64 0.96 -13.27
C PHE A 106 9.80 0.09 -12.32
N TYR A 107 8.69 0.60 -11.85
CA TYR A 107 7.75 -0.09 -10.96
C TYR A 107 6.63 -0.73 -11.79
N ILE A 108 6.29 -1.98 -11.47
CA ILE A 108 5.14 -2.68 -12.05
C ILE A 108 4.19 -3.03 -10.91
N LEU A 109 2.93 -2.60 -11.05
CA LEU A 109 1.86 -2.84 -10.10
C LEU A 109 0.72 -3.58 -10.81
N ASP A 110 0.35 -4.73 -10.26
CA ASP A 110 -0.73 -5.57 -10.78
C ASP A 110 -1.97 -5.36 -9.90
N GLU A 111 -3.03 -4.81 -10.49
CA GLU A 111 -4.32 -4.45 -9.87
C GLU A 111 -4.22 -3.88 -8.45
N PRO A 112 -3.49 -2.76 -8.26
CA PRO A 112 -3.22 -2.22 -6.95
C PRO A 112 -4.44 -1.64 -6.22
N THR A 113 -5.59 -1.53 -6.88
CA THR A 113 -6.84 -1.09 -6.26
C THR A 113 -7.73 -2.24 -5.75
N THR A 114 -7.30 -3.49 -5.90
CA THR A 114 -8.09 -4.65 -5.47
C THR A 114 -8.46 -4.55 -3.98
N GLY A 115 -9.76 -4.45 -3.70
CA GLY A 115 -10.29 -4.37 -2.33
C GLY A 115 -10.07 -3.03 -1.64
N LEU A 116 -9.68 -1.97 -2.38
CA LEU A 116 -9.57 -0.61 -1.85
C LEU A 116 -10.88 0.16 -1.95
N HIS A 117 -11.17 0.96 -0.93
CA HIS A 117 -12.24 1.96 -0.97
C HIS A 117 -11.80 3.17 -1.83
N PHE A 118 -12.75 3.94 -2.37
CA PHE A 118 -12.46 5.09 -3.25
C PHE A 118 -11.47 6.09 -2.64
N GLU A 119 -11.57 6.36 -1.34
CA GLU A 119 -10.63 7.25 -0.64
C GLU A 119 -9.21 6.65 -0.57
N ASP A 120 -9.08 5.35 -0.40
CA ASP A 120 -7.76 4.68 -0.39
C ASP A 120 -7.12 4.68 -1.78
N ILE A 121 -7.93 4.58 -2.85
CA ILE A 121 -7.45 4.69 -4.23
C ILE A 121 -6.85 6.08 -4.48
N ARG A 122 -7.51 7.13 -3.99
CA ARG A 122 -6.98 8.50 -4.10
C ARG A 122 -5.62 8.63 -3.42
N ILE A 123 -5.49 8.16 -2.19
CA ILE A 123 -4.22 8.21 -1.43
C ILE A 123 -3.14 7.39 -2.16
N LEU A 124 -3.49 6.21 -2.67
CA LEU A 124 -2.58 5.37 -3.46
C LEU A 124 -2.08 6.11 -4.71
N MET A 125 -2.97 6.79 -5.43
CA MET A 125 -2.59 7.54 -6.63
C MET A 125 -1.70 8.73 -6.30
N GLU A 126 -1.95 9.47 -5.21
CA GLU A 126 -1.05 10.54 -4.74
C GLU A 126 0.36 10.01 -4.45
N VAL A 127 0.46 8.79 -3.91
CA VAL A 127 1.73 8.10 -3.64
C VAL A 127 2.44 7.70 -4.94
N ILE A 128 1.69 7.18 -5.92
CA ILE A 128 2.23 6.80 -7.22
C ILE A 128 2.73 8.02 -7.98
N HIS A 129 1.98 9.13 -8.00
CA HIS A 129 2.42 10.37 -8.64
C HIS A 129 3.72 10.88 -8.02
N LYS A 130 3.88 10.81 -6.69
CA LYS A 130 5.16 11.16 -6.04
C LYS A 130 6.34 10.30 -6.52
N LEU A 131 6.13 9.03 -6.87
CA LEU A 131 7.19 8.19 -7.46
C LEU A 131 7.55 8.67 -8.87
N VAL A 132 6.54 9.03 -9.67
CA VAL A 132 6.72 9.56 -11.04
C VAL A 132 7.42 10.93 -11.02
N ASP A 133 7.01 11.83 -10.12
CA ASP A 133 7.62 13.16 -9.94
C ASP A 133 9.11 13.10 -9.59
N ARG A 134 9.54 11.99 -8.98
CA ARG A 134 10.95 11.72 -8.66
C ARG A 134 11.75 11.16 -9.85
N GLY A 135 11.14 11.06 -11.03
CA GLY A 135 11.74 10.56 -12.29
C GLY A 135 11.52 9.08 -12.55
N ASN A 136 10.86 8.35 -11.66
CA ASN A 136 10.62 6.92 -11.87
C ASN A 136 9.49 6.68 -12.88
N THR A 137 9.43 5.48 -13.44
CA THR A 137 8.31 5.04 -14.28
C THR A 137 7.45 4.04 -13.51
N VAL A 138 6.13 4.18 -13.60
CA VAL A 138 5.18 3.25 -12.99
C VAL A 138 4.25 2.70 -14.07
N LEU A 139 4.25 1.39 -14.24
CA LEU A 139 3.30 0.66 -15.06
C LEU A 139 2.27 0.01 -14.15
N ILE A 140 1.00 0.29 -14.42
CA ILE A 140 -0.12 -0.23 -13.64
C ILE A 140 -1.01 -1.06 -14.57
N ILE A 141 -1.32 -2.29 -14.15
CA ILE A 141 -2.37 -3.10 -14.74
C ILE A 141 -3.63 -2.83 -13.92
N GLU A 142 -4.66 -2.25 -14.53
CA GLU A 142 -5.89 -1.87 -13.84
C GLU A 142 -7.11 -2.01 -14.74
N HIS A 143 -8.25 -2.21 -14.09
CA HIS A 143 -9.58 -2.11 -14.68
C HIS A 143 -10.41 -1.00 -14.02
N ASN A 144 -9.93 -0.41 -12.93
CA ASN A 144 -10.61 0.66 -12.23
C ASN A 144 -10.48 2.01 -12.97
N LEU A 145 -11.60 2.57 -13.41
CA LEU A 145 -11.65 3.82 -14.17
C LEU A 145 -11.14 5.04 -13.38
N ASP A 146 -11.22 5.03 -12.04
CA ASP A 146 -10.68 6.11 -11.20
C ASP A 146 -9.15 6.20 -11.26
N VAL A 147 -8.48 5.08 -11.51
CA VAL A 147 -7.03 5.05 -11.76
C VAL A 147 -6.73 5.36 -13.22
N ILE A 148 -7.45 4.72 -14.15
CA ILE A 148 -7.19 4.85 -15.59
C ILE A 148 -7.29 6.30 -16.04
N LYS A 149 -8.27 7.07 -15.53
CA LYS A 149 -8.44 8.50 -15.90
C LYS A 149 -7.28 9.40 -15.45
N LEU A 150 -6.50 8.98 -14.45
CA LEU A 150 -5.37 9.73 -13.91
C LEU A 150 -4.04 9.39 -14.59
N ALA A 151 -4.02 8.41 -15.51
CA ALA A 151 -2.81 7.98 -16.18
C ALA A 151 -2.36 8.98 -17.25
N ASP A 152 -1.05 9.24 -17.33
CA ASP A 152 -0.46 10.07 -18.39
C ASP A 152 -0.52 9.38 -19.77
N TYR A 153 -0.47 8.04 -19.78
CA TYR A 153 -0.48 7.23 -20.98
C TYR A 153 -1.08 5.85 -20.72
N ILE A 154 -1.92 5.38 -21.64
CA ILE A 154 -2.63 4.10 -21.55
C ILE A 154 -2.28 3.26 -22.77
N ILE A 155 -2.12 1.96 -22.56
CA ILE A 155 -2.05 0.94 -23.61
C ILE A 155 -3.24 0.01 -23.39
N ASP A 156 -4.23 0.06 -24.27
CA ASP A 156 -5.43 -0.77 -24.20
C ASP A 156 -5.22 -2.05 -25.01
N ILE A 157 -5.46 -3.19 -24.37
CA ILE A 157 -5.26 -4.52 -24.97
C ILE A 157 -6.60 -5.21 -25.14
N GLY A 158 -6.83 -5.76 -26.33
CA GLY A 158 -8.06 -6.45 -26.64
C GLY A 158 -8.09 -6.93 -28.10
N PRO A 159 -9.22 -6.80 -28.81
CA PRO A 159 -10.50 -6.25 -28.33
C PRO A 159 -11.21 -7.17 -27.32
N GLU A 160 -11.04 -8.48 -27.45
CA GLU A 160 -11.67 -9.48 -26.59
C GLU A 160 -10.63 -10.18 -25.70
N GLY A 161 -11.11 -11.05 -24.80
CA GLY A 161 -10.25 -11.97 -24.06
C GLY A 161 -9.82 -13.22 -24.85
N GLY A 162 -8.80 -13.92 -24.35
CA GLY A 162 -8.38 -15.22 -24.88
C GLY A 162 -7.85 -15.16 -26.32
N LYS A 163 -8.23 -16.13 -27.16
CA LYS A 163 -7.74 -16.25 -28.55
C LYS A 163 -8.11 -15.08 -29.47
N LYS A 164 -9.09 -14.26 -29.06
CA LYS A 164 -9.57 -13.09 -29.82
C LYS A 164 -8.96 -11.78 -29.32
N GLY A 165 -8.02 -11.85 -28.38
CA GLY A 165 -7.31 -10.71 -27.81
C GLY A 165 -5.82 -10.68 -28.18
N GLY A 166 -5.05 -9.97 -27.36
CA GLY A 166 -3.59 -9.89 -27.50
C GLY A 166 -3.10 -8.85 -28.49
N THR A 167 -3.96 -7.92 -28.91
CA THR A 167 -3.60 -6.81 -29.79
C THR A 167 -3.77 -5.48 -29.09
N ILE A 168 -2.95 -4.48 -29.45
CA ILE A 168 -3.11 -3.10 -28.99
C ILE A 168 -4.28 -2.50 -29.76
N VAL A 169 -5.38 -2.20 -29.08
CA VAL A 169 -6.60 -1.64 -29.69
C VAL A 169 -6.61 -0.12 -29.69
N ALA A 170 -5.96 0.49 -28.71
CA ALA A 170 -5.76 1.93 -28.59
C ALA A 170 -4.54 2.20 -27.70
N GLN A 171 -3.89 3.34 -27.91
CA GLN A 171 -2.83 3.83 -27.03
C GLN A 171 -2.80 5.35 -27.08
N GLY A 172 -2.41 5.99 -25.97
CA GLY A 172 -2.37 7.44 -25.85
C GLY A 172 -2.84 7.94 -24.49
N THR A 173 -3.16 9.23 -24.41
CA THR A 173 -3.75 9.82 -23.20
C THR A 173 -5.21 9.34 -23.00
N PRO A 174 -5.78 9.48 -21.80
CA PRO A 174 -7.21 9.22 -21.55
C PRO A 174 -8.13 9.86 -22.61
N GLU A 175 -7.89 11.11 -23.00
CA GLU A 175 -8.70 11.86 -23.98
C GLU A 175 -8.50 11.38 -25.42
N GLN A 176 -7.37 10.74 -25.72
CA GLN A 176 -7.14 10.08 -27.01
C GLN A 176 -7.86 8.74 -27.06
N LEU A 177 -7.86 7.98 -25.95
CA LEU A 177 -8.51 6.69 -25.84
C LEU A 177 -10.03 6.77 -26.06
N ILE A 178 -10.71 7.78 -25.48
CA ILE A 178 -12.17 7.95 -25.65
C ILE A 178 -12.61 8.19 -27.10
N LYS A 179 -11.69 8.57 -28.00
CA LYS A 179 -11.97 8.75 -29.43
C LYS A 179 -11.91 7.43 -30.20
N SER A 180 -11.31 6.39 -29.62
CA SER A 180 -11.20 5.08 -30.24
C SER A 180 -12.51 4.32 -30.12
N LYS A 181 -13.14 4.00 -31.27
CA LYS A 181 -14.38 3.22 -31.31
C LYS A 181 -14.16 1.72 -31.02
N SER A 182 -12.93 1.24 -31.13
CA SER A 182 -12.56 -0.17 -30.92
C SER A 182 -12.15 -0.48 -29.48
N SER A 183 -12.05 0.54 -28.62
CA SER A 183 -11.62 0.41 -27.22
C SER A 183 -12.84 0.34 -26.30
N TYR A 184 -13.03 -0.79 -25.62
CA TYR A 184 -14.03 -0.89 -24.55
C TYR A 184 -13.67 0.07 -23.40
N THR A 185 -12.39 0.12 -23.04
CA THR A 185 -11.87 1.03 -22.02
C THR A 185 -12.22 2.49 -22.34
N GLY A 186 -11.99 2.94 -23.57
CA GLY A 186 -12.34 4.29 -24.03
C GLY A 186 -13.86 4.55 -24.01
N HIS A 187 -14.69 3.54 -24.28
CA HIS A 187 -16.15 3.67 -24.22
C HIS A 187 -16.64 4.02 -22.80
N TYR A 188 -16.17 3.29 -21.79
CA TYR A 188 -16.54 3.54 -20.39
C TYR A 188 -15.83 4.74 -19.78
N LEU A 189 -14.56 4.96 -20.15
CA LEU A 189 -13.76 6.08 -19.67
C LEU A 189 -14.40 7.44 -20.02
N LYS A 190 -15.14 7.50 -21.13
CA LYS A 190 -15.89 8.69 -21.55
C LYS A 190 -16.93 9.16 -20.54
N GLU A 191 -17.47 8.28 -19.71
CA GLU A 191 -18.51 8.65 -18.73
C GLU A 191 -17.94 9.28 -17.45
N VAL A 192 -16.64 9.12 -17.20
CA VAL A 192 -15.97 9.53 -15.96
C VAL A 192 -14.90 10.61 -16.13
N LEU A 193 -14.63 11.03 -17.38
CA LEU A 193 -13.73 12.14 -17.76
C LEU A 193 -14.46 13.47 -17.85
#